data_AF-D4FB83-F1
#
_entry.id   AF-D4FB83-F1
#
_cell.length_a   1.000
_cell.length_b   1.000
_cell.length_c   1.000
_cell.angle_alpha   90.00
_cell.angle_beta   90.00
_cell.angle_gamma   90.00
#
_symmetry.space_group_name_H-M   'P 1'
#
loop_
_entity.id
_entity.type
_entity.pdbx_description
1 polymer ?
#
loop_
_entity_poly.entity_id
_entity_poly.type
_entity_poly.pdbx_seq_one_letter_code
_entity_poly.pdbx_strand_id
1 'polypeptide(L)'
;MEKLTIAVSDGIQPSINSERPIVALNNSDLCEVAAVVLSVADILAGELDKIEQSAFGLPVFAALHCDENLPADYLPRLAGVFTCDDGNQDFYGKQL
;
A
#
# COMPACT_ATOMS: atom_id res chain seq x y z
N MET A 1 -6.11 -21.96 7.25
CA MET A 1 -5.03 -20.99 7.02
C MET A 1 -5.72 -19.68 6.73
N GLU A 2 -5.64 -18.75 7.67
CA GLU A 2 -6.25 -17.42 7.52
C GLU A 2 -5.47 -16.68 6.43
N LYS A 3 -6.18 -16.18 5.43
CA LYS A 3 -5.55 -15.42 4.34
C LYS A 3 -5.19 -14.06 4.90
N LEU A 4 -3.90 -13.78 5.02
CA LEU A 4 -3.40 -12.45 5.35
C LEU A 4 -4.02 -11.41 4.40
N THR A 5 -4.49 -10.32 4.99
CA THR A 5 -5.19 -9.22 4.30
C THR A 5 -4.19 -8.22 3.73
N ILE A 6 -4.64 -7.33 2.84
CA ILE A 6 -3.86 -6.20 2.36
C ILE A 6 -4.45 -4.93 2.97
N ALA A 7 -3.65 -4.19 3.74
CA ALA A 7 -4.06 -2.90 4.26
C ALA A 7 -3.83 -1.82 3.21
N VAL A 8 -4.85 -1.00 2.94
CA VAL A 8 -4.74 0.08 1.96
C VAL A 8 -5.19 1.41 2.56
N SER A 9 -4.50 2.47 2.18
CA SER A 9 -4.95 3.84 2.44
C SER A 9 -6.31 4.11 1.80
N ASP A 10 -7.03 5.06 2.39
CA ASP A 10 -8.34 5.49 1.91
C ASP A 10 -8.25 6.00 0.45
N GLY A 11 -9.19 5.58 -0.40
CA GLY A 11 -9.20 5.95 -1.82
C GLY A 11 -8.39 5.06 -2.78
N ILE A 12 -7.53 4.15 -2.28
CA ILE A 12 -6.75 3.21 -3.14
C ILE A 12 -7.50 1.91 -3.41
N GLN A 13 -8.39 1.52 -2.51
CA GLN A 13 -9.15 0.27 -2.57
C GLN A 13 -9.78 -0.07 -3.93
N PRO A 14 -10.40 0.87 -4.70
CA PRO A 14 -10.95 0.56 -6.02
C PRO A 14 -9.90 0.32 -7.11
N SER A 15 -8.64 0.67 -6.86
CA SER A 15 -7.54 0.60 -7.83
C SER A 15 -6.72 -0.68 -7.76
N ILE A 16 -7.00 -1.56 -6.79
CA ILE A 16 -6.26 -2.80 -6.55
C ILE A 16 -7.22 -3.98 -6.67
N ASN A 17 -6.96 -4.86 -7.63
CA ASN A 17 -7.71 -6.10 -7.79
C ASN A 17 -6.85 -7.29 -7.35
N SER A 18 -6.82 -7.59 -6.04
CA SER A 18 -6.07 -8.73 -5.49
C SER A 18 -6.99 -9.88 -5.09
N GLU A 19 -6.50 -11.12 -5.16
CA GLU A 19 -7.17 -12.31 -4.63
C GLU A 19 -7.23 -12.34 -3.10
N ARG A 20 -6.46 -11.47 -2.44
CA ARG A 20 -6.45 -11.30 -0.98
C ARG A 20 -7.48 -10.25 -0.56
N PRO A 21 -8.16 -10.44 0.59
CA PRO A 21 -9.07 -9.46 1.12
C PRO A 21 -8.36 -8.13 1.40
N ILE A 22 -8.93 -7.04 0.90
CA ILE A 22 -8.41 -5.68 1.05
C ILE A 22 -9.17 -4.98 2.19
N VAL A 23 -8.44 -4.43 3.15
CA VAL A 23 -8.96 -3.74 4.34
C VAL A 23 -8.41 -2.32 4.41
N ALA A 24 -9.18 -1.39 4.97
CA ALA A 24 -8.71 -0.03 5.18
C ALA A 24 -7.65 0.01 6.27
N LEU A 25 -6.54 0.72 6.05
CA LEU A 25 -5.42 0.84 6.98
C LEU A 25 -5.85 1.28 8.39
N ASN A 26 -6.78 2.24 8.46
CA ASN A 26 -7.32 2.77 9.71
C ASN A 26 -8.08 1.73 10.56
N ASN A 27 -8.49 0.61 9.96
CA ASN A 27 -9.30 -0.43 10.60
C ASN A 27 -8.61 -1.81 10.53
N SER A 28 -7.35 -1.86 10.12
CA SER A 28 -6.61 -3.12 9.94
C SER A 28 -5.62 -3.34 11.08
N ASP A 29 -5.62 -4.56 11.62
CA ASP A 29 -4.57 -5.03 12.51
C ASP A 29 -3.34 -5.41 11.68
N LEU A 30 -2.23 -4.69 11.88
CA LEU A 30 -0.97 -4.91 11.15
C LEU A 30 -0.39 -6.34 11.36
N CYS A 31 -0.82 -7.06 12.40
CA CYS A 31 -0.49 -8.47 12.62
C CYS A 31 -1.13 -9.43 11.60
N GLU A 32 -2.26 -9.05 11.01
CA GLU A 32 -3.05 -9.89 10.10
C GLU A 32 -2.94 -9.44 8.63
N VAL A 33 -1.99 -8.54 8.38
CA VAL A 33 -1.74 -7.91 7.08
C VAL A 33 -0.48 -8.49 6.46
N ALA A 34 -0.53 -8.84 5.17
CA ALA A 34 0.63 -9.29 4.39
C ALA A 34 1.45 -8.13 3.82
N ALA A 35 0.76 -7.06 3.43
CA ALA A 35 1.34 -5.92 2.73
C ALA A 35 0.48 -4.68 2.97
N VAL A 36 1.13 -3.52 2.93
CA VAL A 36 0.48 -2.22 3.10
C VAL A 36 0.60 -1.45 1.79
N VAL A 37 -0.47 -0.84 1.31
CA VAL A 37 -0.43 0.11 0.19
C VAL A 37 -0.83 1.49 0.68
N LEU A 38 0.08 2.45 0.61
CA LEU A 38 -0.13 3.82 1.05
C LEU A 38 -0.28 4.77 -0.13
N SER A 39 -1.06 5.84 0.08
CA SER A 39 -1.15 6.93 -0.88
C SER A 39 0.08 7.83 -0.73
N VAL A 40 0.41 8.62 -1.77
CA VAL A 40 1.48 9.62 -1.63
C VAL A 40 1.16 10.60 -0.50
N ALA A 41 -0.11 11.01 -0.38
CA ALA A 41 -0.57 11.87 0.71
C ALA A 41 -0.30 11.27 2.10
N ASP A 42 -0.57 9.98 2.30
CA ASP A 42 -0.32 9.29 3.57
C ASP A 42 1.18 9.10 3.86
N ILE A 43 1.97 8.81 2.82
CA ILE A 43 3.43 8.72 2.94
C ILE A 43 4.00 10.07 3.40
N LEU A 44 3.54 11.17 2.78
CA LEU A 44 3.93 12.53 3.14
C LEU A 44 3.39 12.95 4.51
N ALA A 45 2.23 12.42 4.93
CA ALA A 45 1.68 12.60 6.27
C ALA A 45 2.44 11.81 7.35
N GLY A 46 3.36 10.93 6.96
CA GLY A 46 4.21 10.15 7.87
C GLY A 46 3.65 8.78 8.25
N GLU A 47 2.63 8.27 7.56
CA GLU A 47 2.10 6.90 7.78
C GLU A 47 3.17 5.83 7.52
N LEU A 48 4.00 6.03 6.50
CA LEU A 48 5.12 5.13 6.20
C LEU A 48 6.06 4.97 7.39
N ASP A 49 6.37 6.08 8.07
CA ASP A 49 7.28 6.07 9.21
C ASP A 49 6.68 5.29 10.39
N LYS A 50 5.36 5.41 10.61
CA LYS A 50 4.65 4.62 11.63
C LYS A 50 4.72 3.12 11.36
N ILE A 51 4.58 2.72 10.10
CA ILE A 51 4.63 1.31 9.70
C ILE A 51 6.04 0.75 9.86
N GLU A 52 7.07 1.51 9.50
CA GLU A 52 8.46 1.10 9.74
C GLU A 52 8.81 1.04 11.22
N GLN A 53 8.27 1.96 12.04
CA GLN A 53 8.39 1.90 13.50
C GLN A 53 7.65 0.71 14.12
N SER A 54 6.64 0.17 13.43
CA SER A 54 5.81 -0.92 13.92
C SER A 54 6.56 -2.27 14.06
N ALA A 55 7.82 -2.36 13.62
CA ALA A 55 8.71 -3.52 13.74
C ALA A 55 8.22 -4.83 13.06
N PHE A 56 7.08 -4.81 12.37
CA PHE A 56 6.57 -5.97 11.63
C PHE A 56 7.34 -6.27 10.34
N GLY A 57 8.12 -5.31 9.81
CA GLY A 57 8.87 -5.49 8.57
C GLY A 57 7.99 -5.78 7.36
N LEU A 58 6.76 -5.25 7.36
CA LEU A 58 5.80 -5.46 6.28
C LEU A 58 6.27 -4.73 5.01
N PRO A 59 6.12 -5.36 3.83
CA PRO A 59 6.35 -4.66 2.57
C PRO A 59 5.31 -3.56 2.39
N VAL A 60 5.80 -2.32 2.22
CA VAL A 60 4.96 -1.16 1.96
C VAL A 60 5.06 -0.76 0.49
N PHE A 61 3.93 -0.56 -0.15
CA PHE A 61 3.83 -0.13 -1.54
C PHE A 61 3.23 1.27 -1.59
N ALA A 62 3.66 2.10 -2.54
CA ALA A 62 3.07 3.41 -2.77
C ALA A 62 2.13 3.38 -3.97
N ALA A 63 0.95 3.97 -3.85
CA ALA A 63 0.06 4.25 -4.97
C ALA A 63 0.15 5.74 -5.35
N LEU A 64 0.50 6.01 -6.60
CA LEU A 64 0.60 7.35 -7.20
C LEU A 64 -0.55 7.53 -8.19
N HIS A 65 -1.26 8.64 -8.13
CA HIS A 65 -2.08 9.08 -9.26
C HIS A 65 -1.24 9.84 -10.31
N CYS A 66 -1.79 10.02 -11.51
CA CYS A 66 -1.10 10.67 -12.64
C CYS A 66 -0.54 12.08 -12.34
N ASP A 67 -1.03 12.75 -11.29
CA ASP A 67 -0.61 14.11 -10.89
C ASP A 67 0.22 14.12 -9.59
N GLU A 68 0.45 12.95 -8.97
CA GLU A 68 1.19 12.84 -7.72
C GLU A 68 2.66 12.49 -7.97
N ASN A 69 3.55 13.16 -7.26
CA ASN A 69 4.98 12.93 -7.36
C ASN A 69 5.55 12.52 -6.01
N LEU A 70 6.06 11.29 -5.93
CA LEU A 70 6.68 10.78 -4.73
C LEU A 70 8.17 11.17 -4.69
N PRO A 71 8.68 11.75 -3.59
CA PRO A 71 10.09 12.09 -3.48
C PRO A 71 10.98 10.84 -3.53
N ALA A 72 12.11 10.93 -4.22
CA ALA A 72 13.03 9.80 -4.41
C ALA A 72 13.58 9.23 -3.08
N ASP A 73 13.57 10.02 -2.00
CA ASP A 73 13.97 9.60 -0.66
C ASP A 73 13.12 8.45 -0.09
N TYR A 74 11.87 8.32 -0.54
CA TYR A 74 10.95 7.27 -0.09
C TYR A 74 11.06 5.99 -0.92
N LEU A 75 11.57 6.05 -2.15
CA LEU A 75 11.74 4.89 -3.02
C LEU A 75 12.51 3.73 -2.39
N PRO A 76 13.66 3.93 -1.71
CA PRO A 76 14.38 2.82 -1.09
C PRO A 76 13.65 2.21 0.12
N ARG A 77 12.67 2.92 0.69
CA ARG A 77 11.86 2.46 1.85
C ARG A 77 10.63 1.67 1.40
N LEU A 78 10.27 1.72 0.12
CA LEU A 78 9.09 1.06 -0.44
C LEU A 78 9.50 -0.24 -1.13
N ALA A 79 8.67 -1.28 -0.97
CA ALA A 79 8.79 -2.53 -1.69
C ALA A 79 8.43 -2.39 -3.18
N GLY A 80 7.58 -1.41 -3.51
CA GLY A 80 7.19 -1.12 -4.88
C GLY A 80 6.35 0.15 -4.99
N VAL A 81 6.20 0.62 -6.23
CA VAL A 81 5.42 1.81 -6.57
C VAL A 81 4.43 1.43 -7.66
N PHE A 82 3.17 1.75 -7.43
CA PHE A 82 2.04 1.51 -8.32
C PHE A 82 1.52 2.85 -8.83
N THR A 83 1.21 2.94 -10.11
CA THR A 83 0.45 4.08 -10.64
C THR A 83 -1.01 3.68 -10.82
N CYS A 84 -1.92 4.42 -10.19
CA CYS A 84 -3.36 4.32 -10.37
C CYS A 84 -3.77 4.92 -11.73
N ASP A 85 -3.24 4.36 -12.82
CA ASP A 85 -3.75 4.55 -14.17
C ASP A 85 -4.76 3.43 -14.47
N ASP A 86 -5.85 3.76 -15.17
CA ASP A 86 -7.08 2.97 -15.42
C ASP A 86 -6.89 1.63 -16.18
N GLY A 87 -5.67 1.07 -16.22
CA GLY A 87 -5.35 -0.13 -17.01
C GLY A 87 -4.47 -1.20 -16.33
N ASN A 88 -3.94 -0.95 -15.12
CA ASN A 88 -2.93 -1.83 -14.51
C ASN A 88 -3.39 -2.57 -13.23
N GLN A 89 -4.68 -2.48 -12.88
CA GLN A 89 -5.24 -3.02 -11.62
C GLN A 89 -4.98 -4.53 -11.43
N ASP A 90 -5.11 -5.34 -12.50
CA ASP A 90 -4.82 -6.78 -12.51
C ASP A 90 -3.33 -7.13 -12.42
N PHE A 91 -2.44 -6.21 -12.81
CA PHE A 91 -0.99 -6.42 -12.70
C PHE A 91 -0.53 -6.23 -11.25
N TYR A 92 -1.05 -5.21 -10.58
CA TYR A 92 -0.72 -4.90 -9.18
C TYR A 92 -1.24 -5.95 -8.21
N GLY A 93 -2.44 -6.48 -8.46
CA GLY A 93 -3.01 -7.57 -7.65
C GLY A 93 -2.17 -8.84 -7.62
N LYS A 94 -1.35 -9.10 -8.65
CA LYS A 94 -0.46 -10.26 -8.75
C LYS A 94 0.89 -10.05 -8.05
N GLN A 95 1.24 -8.81 -7.68
CA GLN A 95 2.47 -8.49 -6.95
C GLN A 95 2.26 -8.47 -5.42
N LEU A 96 1.01 -8.60 -4.96
CA LEU A 96 0.57 -8.64 -3.56
C LEU A 96 0.11 -10.06 -3.16
#